data_AF-A0A4U5Q0S3-F1
#
_entry.id   AF-A0A4U5Q0S3-F1
#
_cell.length_a   1.000
_cell.length_b   1.000
_cell.length_c   1.000
_cell.angle_alpha   90.00
_cell.angle_beta   90.00
_cell.angle_gamma   90.00
#
_symmetry.space_group_name_H-M   'P 1'
#
loop_
_entity.id
_entity.type
_entity.pdbx_description
1 polymer ?
#
loop_
_entity_poly.entity_id
_entity_poly.type
_entity_poly.pdbx_seq_one_letter_code
_entity_poly.pdbx_strand_id
1 'polypeptide(L)'
;MAVQAQLYPERLGLLPMCGIQDCLFNNPVSGLEPGLGFVFQEAQQQSLFLEHHSSQNFGFDCTIGAASSSSTTRDSSLSMSLSQYLDVQLDMQRREVDCMLQFQAGRLRTILQQQRKQQLGITLKSVESKVSSLIRQKEEDLAQATKKTMELEVCLRKVELESERCQRAAREKEAMVVDLSKSLEQIRGRLAMASNEVQDAESFCCGTCDREQDRESQNRMVCKGCNSRSSCIIFLPCRHLCSCKSCDAFLGSCPVCKSVKEASMEVFWV
;
A
#
# COMPACT_ATOMS: atom_id res chain seq x y z
N MET A 1 10.39 22.13 29.05
CA MET A 1 11.75 22.20 28.50
C MET A 1 11.73 21.55 27.11
N ALA A 2 11.85 22.34 26.05
CA ALA A 2 11.85 21.84 24.68
C ALA A 2 13.31 21.65 24.21
N VAL A 3 13.64 20.47 23.69
CA VAL A 3 14.96 20.17 23.14
C VAL A 3 14.96 20.60 21.68
N GLN A 4 15.75 21.62 21.32
CA GLN A 4 15.89 22.09 19.95
C GLN A 4 17.21 21.56 19.36
N ALA A 5 17.12 20.65 18.40
CA ALA A 5 18.27 20.13 17.67
C ALA A 5 18.48 20.95 16.39
N GLN A 6 19.65 21.57 16.24
CA GLN A 6 20.07 22.19 14.98
C GLN A 6 21.10 21.28 14.31
N LEU A 7 20.76 20.79 13.12
CA LEU A 7 21.64 19.99 12.27
C LEU A 7 22.31 20.91 11.24
N TYR A 8 23.64 20.99 11.26
CA TYR A 8 24.41 21.55 10.15
C TYR A 8 24.95 20.41 9.28
N PRO A 9 24.70 20.41 7.95
CA PRO A 9 25.30 19.44 7.05
C PRO A 9 26.60 20.00 6.46
N GLU A 10 27.75 19.47 6.87
CA GLU A 10 28.99 19.63 6.10
C GLU A 10 29.14 18.53 5.05
N ARG A 11 29.48 18.98 3.84
CA ARG A 11 29.70 18.20 2.62
C ARG A 11 30.93 17.31 2.74
N LEU A 12 30.78 16.04 2.33
CA LEU A 12 31.76 15.17 1.65
C LEU A 12 30.86 14.13 0.94
N GLY A 13 30.86 13.89 -0.37
CA GLY A 13 31.93 13.88 -1.35
C GLY A 13 31.93 12.50 -2.01
N LEU A 14 31.20 12.37 -3.12
CA LEU A 14 31.28 11.39 -4.24
C LEU A 14 31.95 10.01 -4.03
N LEU A 15 31.23 8.93 -4.38
CA LEU A 15 31.58 8.02 -5.50
C LEU A 15 30.43 7.03 -5.79
N PRO A 16 30.20 6.65 -7.06
CA PRO A 16 29.17 5.70 -7.47
C PRO A 16 29.76 4.29 -7.62
N MET A 17 28.99 3.22 -7.35
CA MET A 17 29.05 1.97 -8.13
C MET A 17 27.90 1.01 -7.81
N CYS A 18 27.24 0.61 -8.90
CA CYS A 18 26.76 -0.73 -9.26
C CYS A 18 26.13 -1.65 -8.17
N GLY A 19 24.80 -1.80 -8.32
CA GLY A 19 24.04 -3.06 -8.32
C GLY A 19 24.48 -4.24 -7.47
N ILE A 20 23.55 -4.72 -6.63
CA ILE A 20 23.01 -6.08 -6.67
C ILE A 20 21.65 -6.06 -6.00
N GLN A 21 20.72 -6.70 -6.69
CA GLN A 21 19.35 -6.98 -6.34
C GLN A 21 19.32 -8.06 -5.24
N ASP A 22 18.51 -7.88 -4.19
CA ASP A 22 17.62 -8.93 -3.69
C ASP A 22 16.65 -8.43 -2.61
N CYS A 23 15.37 -8.53 -2.97
CA CYS A 23 14.26 -9.10 -2.22
C CYS A 23 14.15 -8.83 -0.70
N LEU A 24 13.12 -8.06 -0.30
CA LEU A 24 11.98 -8.53 0.52
C LEU A 24 11.09 -7.36 0.97
N PHE A 25 9.78 -7.51 0.70
CA PHE A 25 8.62 -7.08 1.49
C PHE A 25 8.71 -5.77 2.30
N ASN A 26 8.00 -4.73 1.87
CA ASN A 26 6.70 -4.41 2.47
C ASN A 26 5.94 -3.34 1.68
N ASN A 27 4.65 -3.64 1.51
CA ASN A 27 3.60 -2.82 0.93
C ASN A 27 3.46 -1.47 1.66
N PRO A 28 3.09 -0.40 0.95
CA PRO A 28 2.02 0.44 1.44
C PRO A 28 0.85 0.44 0.48
N VAL A 29 -0.31 0.10 1.04
CA VAL A 29 -1.64 0.46 0.57
C VAL A 29 -1.62 1.88 0.01
N SER A 30 -1.83 2.01 -1.30
CA SER A 30 -2.65 3.02 -1.98
C SER A 30 -2.30 3.01 -3.46
N GLY A 31 -3.29 2.76 -4.31
CA GLY A 31 -3.11 2.82 -5.75
C GLY A 31 -4.18 2.02 -6.47
N LEU A 32 -5.35 2.63 -6.64
CA LEU A 32 -6.21 2.32 -7.77
C LEU A 32 -5.37 2.60 -9.03
N GLU A 33 -4.80 1.55 -9.61
CA GLU A 33 -4.17 1.61 -10.92
C GLU A 33 -5.17 1.06 -11.95
N PRO A 34 -5.62 1.85 -12.94
CA PRO A 34 -6.48 1.41 -14.02
C PRO A 34 -5.66 0.60 -15.04
N GLY A 35 -5.21 -0.58 -14.62
CA GLY A 35 -4.40 -1.51 -15.41
C GLY A 35 -5.20 -2.59 -16.13
N LEU A 36 -6.33 -2.24 -16.77
CA LEU A 36 -6.96 -3.09 -17.79
C LEU A 36 -6.75 -2.47 -19.18
N GLY A 37 -5.50 -2.13 -19.47
CA GLY A 37 -5.04 -1.84 -20.83
C GLY A 37 -4.88 -3.13 -21.63
N PHE A 38 -5.97 -3.84 -21.90
CA PHE A 38 -5.98 -4.75 -23.04
C PHE A 38 -6.21 -3.90 -24.28
N VAL A 39 -5.11 -3.63 -25.00
CA VAL A 39 -5.16 -3.09 -26.36
C VAL A 39 -5.97 -4.08 -27.19
N PHE A 40 -7.26 -3.77 -27.34
CA PHE A 40 -8.08 -4.34 -28.39
C PHE A 40 -7.51 -3.75 -29.68
N GLN A 41 -6.56 -4.46 -30.29
CA GLN A 41 -6.14 -4.12 -31.64
C GLN A 41 -7.34 -4.39 -32.53
N GLU A 42 -8.02 -3.30 -32.80
CA GLU A 42 -9.15 -3.13 -33.68
C GLU A 42 -8.86 -3.87 -35.00
N ALA A 43 -9.44 -5.06 -35.16
CA ALA A 43 -9.64 -5.62 -36.48
C ALA A 43 -10.84 -4.88 -37.08
N GLN A 44 -10.57 -3.65 -37.52
CA GLN A 44 -11.40 -2.92 -38.45
C GLN A 44 -11.45 -3.73 -39.75
N GLN A 45 -12.48 -4.56 -39.90
CA GLN A 45 -12.91 -5.01 -41.22
C GLN A 45 -14.28 -4.41 -41.49
N GLN A 46 -14.23 -3.38 -42.32
CA GLN A 46 -15.34 -2.65 -42.90
C GLN A 46 -16.44 -3.60 -43.37
N SER A 47 -17.61 -3.49 -42.75
CA SER A 47 -18.86 -3.89 -43.36
C SER A 47 -19.24 -2.83 -44.41
N LEU A 48 -18.64 -2.91 -45.60
CA LEU A 48 -19.01 -2.11 -46.76
C LEU A 48 -19.12 -3.01 -47.98
N PHE A 49 -20.00 -4.02 -47.96
CA PHE A 49 -20.44 -4.69 -49.18
C PHE A 49 -21.78 -5.36 -48.92
N LEU A 50 -22.86 -4.57 -48.93
CA LEU A 50 -24.16 -4.97 -49.46
C LEU A 50 -25.09 -3.73 -49.52
N GLU A 51 -24.69 -2.72 -50.28
CA GLU A 51 -25.66 -1.80 -50.86
C GLU A 51 -25.82 -2.20 -52.32
N HIS A 52 -27.07 -2.43 -52.66
CA HIS A 52 -27.58 -2.97 -53.91
C HIS A 52 -27.11 -2.08 -55.07
N HIS A 53 -26.15 -2.53 -55.87
CA HIS A 53 -25.93 -1.90 -57.17
C HIS A 53 -27.08 -2.30 -58.07
N SER A 54 -28.06 -1.40 -58.14
CA SER A 54 -29.11 -1.36 -59.14
C SER A 54 -28.53 -1.72 -60.51
N SER A 55 -29.26 -2.61 -61.18
CA SER A 55 -29.07 -3.08 -62.54
C SER A 55 -28.66 -1.92 -63.47
N GLN A 56 -27.35 -1.78 -63.73
CA GLN A 56 -26.88 -0.96 -64.82
C GLN A 56 -26.89 -1.82 -66.07
N ASN A 57 -27.93 -1.57 -66.85
CA ASN A 57 -28.11 -1.97 -68.23
C ASN A 57 -26.86 -1.55 -69.02
N PHE A 58 -25.94 -2.49 -69.27
CA PHE A 58 -24.81 -2.27 -70.18
C PHE A 58 -25.34 -2.32 -71.62
N GLY A 59 -25.80 -1.16 -72.11
CA GLY A 59 -26.02 -0.96 -73.54
C GLY A 59 -24.69 -1.08 -74.27
N PHE A 60 -24.49 -2.19 -74.98
CA PHE A 60 -23.42 -2.31 -75.97
C PHE A 60 -23.83 -1.49 -77.20
N ASP A 61 -23.38 -0.23 -77.27
CA ASP A 61 -23.42 0.57 -78.50
C ASP A 61 -22.38 0.03 -79.49
N CYS A 62 -22.79 -0.87 -80.38
CA CYS A 62 -22.04 -1.17 -81.58
C CYS A 62 -22.21 -0.02 -82.58
N THR A 63 -21.34 0.99 -82.46
CA THR A 63 -21.12 1.97 -83.54
C THR A 63 -20.33 1.27 -84.65
N ILE A 64 -21.02 0.79 -85.69
CA ILE A 64 -20.38 0.41 -86.96
C ILE A 64 -20.90 1.35 -88.05
N GLY A 65 -19.96 2.13 -88.61
CA GLY A 65 -20.17 3.04 -89.72
C GLY A 65 -20.70 2.33 -90.98
N ALA A 66 -21.51 3.09 -91.71
CA ALA A 66 -22.34 2.66 -92.83
C ALA A 66 -21.60 2.04 -94.04
N ALA A 67 -22.26 1.08 -94.69
CA ALA A 67 -22.55 1.12 -96.14
C ALA A 67 -23.56 0.03 -96.57
N SER A 68 -24.67 0.49 -97.14
CA SER A 68 -25.45 -0.07 -98.26
C SER A 68 -25.89 -1.54 -98.35
N SER A 69 -27.23 -1.68 -98.40
CA SER A 69 -28.02 -2.49 -99.34
C SER A 69 -28.17 -4.01 -99.17
N SER A 70 -29.43 -4.36 -98.88
CA SER A 70 -30.22 -5.53 -99.32
C SER A 70 -29.98 -6.92 -98.72
N SER A 71 -31.10 -7.47 -98.21
CA SER A 71 -31.47 -8.88 -98.00
C SER A 71 -30.75 -9.71 -96.92
N THR A 72 -31.08 -9.51 -95.63
CA THR A 72 -30.74 -10.48 -94.56
C THR A 72 -31.72 -10.47 -93.37
N THR A 73 -33.01 -10.77 -93.59
CA THR A 73 -33.94 -11.04 -92.47
C THR A 73 -33.60 -12.34 -91.70
N ARG A 74 -32.70 -13.17 -92.24
CA ARG A 74 -32.27 -14.46 -91.64
C ARG A 74 -31.00 -14.39 -90.79
N ASP A 75 -30.05 -13.49 -91.09
CA ASP A 75 -28.79 -13.41 -90.32
C ASP A 75 -28.96 -12.71 -88.96
N SER A 76 -29.91 -11.78 -88.85
CA SER A 76 -30.29 -11.15 -87.58
C SER A 76 -30.91 -12.15 -86.59
N SER A 77 -31.59 -13.19 -87.09
CA SER A 77 -32.21 -14.24 -86.28
C SER A 77 -31.17 -15.18 -85.67
N LEU A 78 -30.11 -15.53 -86.42
CA LEU A 78 -29.01 -16.37 -85.95
C LEU A 78 -28.09 -15.61 -84.98
N SER A 79 -27.82 -14.33 -85.25
CA SER A 79 -27.07 -13.44 -84.36
C SER A 79 -27.76 -13.27 -82.99
N MET A 80 -29.09 -13.04 -82.98
CA MET A 80 -29.90 -13.00 -81.76
C MET A 80 -29.85 -14.32 -80.98
N SER A 81 -29.89 -15.46 -81.68
CA SER A 81 -29.85 -16.79 -81.05
C SER A 81 -28.50 -17.09 -80.41
N LEU A 82 -27.40 -16.72 -81.06
CA LEU A 82 -26.04 -16.86 -80.53
C LEU A 82 -25.82 -15.93 -79.33
N SER A 83 -26.32 -14.69 -79.41
CA SER A 83 -26.29 -13.73 -78.32
C SER A 83 -27.03 -14.26 -77.08
N GLN A 84 -28.24 -14.77 -77.25
CA GLN A 84 -29.02 -15.38 -76.16
C GLN A 84 -28.31 -16.58 -75.52
N TYR A 85 -27.68 -17.44 -76.32
CA TYR A 85 -26.92 -18.58 -75.79
C TYR A 85 -25.69 -18.12 -74.97
N LEU A 86 -24.95 -17.12 -75.46
CA LEU A 86 -23.81 -16.55 -74.74
C LEU A 86 -24.23 -15.87 -73.45
N ASP A 87 -25.34 -15.14 -73.45
CA ASP A 87 -25.87 -14.46 -72.27
C ASP A 87 -26.25 -15.48 -71.17
N VAL A 88 -26.93 -16.57 -71.55
CA VAL A 88 -27.23 -17.68 -70.64
C VAL A 88 -25.96 -18.34 -70.09
N GLN A 89 -24.92 -18.51 -70.91
CA GLN A 89 -23.64 -19.06 -70.45
C GLN A 89 -22.91 -18.13 -69.47
N LEU A 90 -22.87 -16.83 -69.76
CA LEU A 90 -22.27 -15.84 -68.87
C LEU A 90 -23.03 -15.74 -67.54
N ASP A 91 -24.36 -15.82 -67.57
CA ASP A 91 -25.20 -15.85 -66.37
C ASP A 91 -24.95 -17.11 -65.52
N MET A 92 -24.75 -18.27 -66.16
CA MET A 92 -24.40 -19.49 -65.45
C MET A 92 -23.02 -19.40 -64.80
N GLN A 93 -22.01 -18.88 -65.52
CA GLN A 93 -20.69 -18.65 -64.94
C GLN A 93 -20.72 -17.63 -63.80
N ARG A 94 -21.49 -16.55 -63.94
CA ARG A 94 -21.69 -15.56 -62.87
C ARG A 94 -22.24 -16.23 -61.61
N ARG A 95 -23.29 -17.04 -61.74
CA ARG A 95 -23.89 -17.77 -60.62
C ARG A 95 -22.93 -18.76 -59.98
N GLU A 96 -22.12 -19.47 -60.76
CA GLU A 96 -21.10 -20.38 -60.21
C GLU A 96 -20.06 -19.62 -59.38
N VAL A 97 -19.56 -18.48 -59.90
CA VAL A 97 -18.63 -17.62 -59.17
C VAL A 97 -19.27 -17.11 -57.88
N ASP A 98 -20.52 -16.64 -57.92
CA ASP A 98 -21.24 -16.17 -56.75
C ASP A 98 -21.42 -17.26 -55.70
N CYS A 99 -21.76 -18.49 -56.11
CA CYS A 99 -21.85 -19.65 -55.22
C CYS A 99 -20.50 -19.96 -54.57
N MET A 100 -19.40 -19.92 -55.32
CA MET A 100 -18.06 -20.14 -54.77
C MET A 100 -17.66 -19.04 -53.77
N LEU A 101 -17.95 -17.79 -54.09
CA LEU A 101 -17.69 -16.65 -53.20
C LEU A 101 -18.47 -16.77 -51.91
N GLN A 102 -19.77 -17.10 -51.98
CA GLN A 102 -20.60 -17.32 -50.80
C GLN A 102 -20.11 -18.48 -49.94
N PHE A 103 -19.67 -19.57 -50.58
CA PHE A 103 -19.11 -20.72 -49.86
C PHE A 103 -17.81 -20.35 -49.12
N GLN A 104 -16.90 -19.62 -49.77
CA GLN A 104 -15.66 -19.17 -49.14
C GLN A 104 -15.93 -18.16 -48.02
N ALA A 105 -16.84 -17.20 -48.24
CA ALA A 105 -17.26 -16.24 -47.23
C ALA A 105 -17.90 -16.92 -46.01
N GLY A 106 -18.73 -17.94 -46.24
CA GLY A 106 -19.30 -18.78 -45.20
C GLY A 106 -18.23 -19.49 -44.38
N ARG A 107 -17.29 -20.18 -45.04
CA ARG A 107 -16.16 -20.87 -44.39
C ARG A 107 -15.30 -19.92 -43.56
N LEU A 108 -14.94 -18.76 -44.12
CA LEU A 108 -14.14 -17.76 -43.43
C LEU A 108 -14.87 -17.23 -42.19
N ARG A 109 -16.17 -16.94 -42.30
CA ARG A 109 -17.01 -16.49 -41.19
C ARG A 109 -17.03 -17.51 -40.05
N THR A 110 -17.18 -18.79 -40.35
CA THR A 110 -17.20 -19.85 -39.33
C THR A 110 -15.85 -19.98 -38.62
N ILE A 111 -14.74 -19.97 -39.37
CA ILE A 111 -13.40 -20.05 -38.80
C ILE A 111 -13.12 -18.86 -37.88
N LEU A 112 -13.43 -17.64 -38.32
CA LEU A 112 -13.24 -16.43 -37.52
C LEU A 112 -14.10 -16.42 -36.25
N GLN A 113 -15.36 -16.85 -36.35
CA GLN A 113 -16.24 -16.98 -35.18
C GLN A 113 -15.71 -18.02 -34.18
N GLN A 114 -15.20 -19.15 -34.67
CA GLN A 114 -14.63 -20.19 -33.82
C GLN A 114 -13.34 -19.72 -33.14
N GLN A 115 -12.44 -19.06 -33.87
CA GLN A 115 -11.23 -18.47 -33.32
C GLN A 115 -11.55 -17.43 -32.24
N ARG A 116 -12.52 -16.54 -32.49
CA ARG A 116 -12.97 -15.54 -31.50
C ARG A 116 -13.50 -16.21 -30.23
N LYS A 117 -14.35 -17.24 -30.36
CA LYS A 117 -14.88 -17.99 -29.22
C LYS A 117 -13.77 -18.65 -28.40
N GLN A 118 -12.77 -19.22 -29.07
CA GLN A 118 -11.61 -19.83 -28.42
C GLN A 118 -10.76 -18.79 -27.68
N GLN A 119 -10.42 -17.68 -28.34
CA GLN A 119 -9.66 -16.59 -27.72
C GLN A 119 -10.38 -16.01 -26.51
N LEU A 120 -11.68 -15.72 -26.63
CA LEU A 120 -12.49 -15.22 -25.52
C LEU A 120 -12.53 -16.23 -24.37
N GLY A 121 -12.68 -17.53 -24.66
CA GLY A 121 -12.69 -18.58 -23.65
C GLY A 121 -11.37 -18.70 -22.89
N ILE A 122 -10.22 -18.58 -23.57
CA ILE A 122 -8.90 -18.60 -22.92
C ILE A 122 -8.72 -17.39 -22.01
N THR A 123 -9.01 -16.19 -22.54
CA THR A 123 -8.89 -14.95 -21.77
C THR A 123 -9.82 -14.97 -20.56
N LEU A 124 -11.07 -15.40 -20.73
CA LEU A 124 -12.04 -15.48 -19.64
C LEU A 124 -11.57 -16.43 -18.53
N LYS A 125 -11.09 -17.64 -18.86
CA LYS A 125 -10.55 -18.58 -17.87
C LYS A 125 -9.33 -18.02 -17.11
N SER A 126 -8.47 -17.28 -17.80
CA SER A 126 -7.32 -16.61 -17.18
C SER A 126 -7.77 -15.51 -16.21
N VAL A 127 -8.75 -14.69 -16.59
CA VAL A 127 -9.32 -13.67 -15.69
C VAL A 127 -10.06 -14.31 -14.52
N GLU A 128 -10.89 -15.32 -14.78
CA GLU A 128 -11.64 -16.06 -13.76
C GLU A 128 -10.71 -16.65 -12.70
N SER A 129 -9.69 -17.40 -13.13
CA SER A 129 -8.71 -17.99 -12.19
C SER A 129 -7.97 -16.93 -11.36
N LYS A 130 -7.56 -15.81 -11.97
CA LYS A 130 -6.94 -14.69 -11.25
C LYS A 130 -7.89 -14.08 -10.23
N VAL A 131 -9.12 -13.76 -10.63
CA VAL A 131 -10.15 -13.19 -9.75
C VAL A 131 -10.46 -14.15 -8.60
N SER A 132 -10.65 -15.44 -8.86
CA SER A 132 -10.89 -16.45 -7.82
C SER A 132 -9.72 -16.55 -6.83
N SER A 133 -8.47 -16.52 -7.31
CA SER A 133 -7.29 -16.56 -6.44
C SER A 133 -7.19 -15.32 -5.55
N LEU A 134 -7.48 -14.13 -6.10
CA LEU A 134 -7.47 -12.87 -5.35
C LEU A 134 -8.58 -12.83 -4.30
N ILE A 135 -9.78 -13.30 -4.63
CA ILE A 135 -10.89 -13.40 -3.69
C ILE A 135 -10.49 -14.31 -2.52
N ARG A 136 -9.97 -15.52 -2.80
CA ARG A 136 -9.49 -16.43 -1.75
C ARG A 136 -8.42 -15.80 -0.86
N GLN A 137 -7.45 -15.14 -1.47
CA GLN A 137 -6.39 -14.47 -0.71
C GLN A 137 -6.97 -13.39 0.22
N LYS A 138 -7.93 -12.59 -0.26
CA LYS A 138 -8.60 -11.57 0.56
C LYS A 138 -9.47 -12.15 1.66
N GLU A 139 -10.12 -13.29 1.42
CA GLU A 139 -10.86 -14.02 2.44
C GLU A 139 -9.92 -14.56 3.53
N GLU A 140 -8.74 -15.07 3.16
CA GLU A 140 -7.71 -15.52 4.11
C GLU A 140 -7.13 -14.37 4.93
N ASP A 141 -6.80 -13.24 4.28
CA ASP A 141 -6.35 -12.01 4.96
C ASP A 141 -7.39 -11.53 5.98
N LEU A 142 -8.68 -11.52 5.59
CA LEU A 142 -9.78 -11.12 6.46
C LEU A 142 -9.97 -12.09 7.63
N ALA A 143 -9.90 -13.40 7.38
CA ALA A 143 -9.98 -14.43 8.42
C ALA A 143 -8.82 -14.30 9.42
N GLN A 144 -7.61 -13.99 8.96
CA GLN A 144 -6.47 -13.75 9.82
C GLN A 144 -6.64 -12.47 10.66
N ALA A 145 -7.11 -11.38 10.05
CA ALA A 145 -7.36 -10.12 10.75
C ALA A 145 -8.43 -10.29 11.85
N THR A 146 -9.55 -10.94 11.53
CA THR A 146 -10.63 -11.21 12.49
C THR A 146 -10.15 -12.09 13.65
N LYS A 147 -9.38 -13.15 13.37
CA LYS A 147 -8.74 -13.97 14.42
C LYS A 147 -7.87 -13.12 15.34
N LYS A 148 -7.06 -12.22 14.80
CA LYS A 148 -6.20 -11.33 15.58
C LYS A 148 -7.00 -10.33 16.41
N THR A 149 -8.06 -9.76 15.87
CA THR A 149 -8.99 -8.90 16.61
C THR A 149 -9.56 -9.65 17.81
N MET A 150 -10.03 -10.87 17.62
CA MET A 150 -10.58 -11.69 18.72
C MET A 150 -9.51 -12.01 19.78
N GLU A 151 -8.29 -12.37 19.38
CA GLU A 151 -7.17 -12.61 20.31
C GLU A 151 -6.85 -11.36 21.14
N LEU A 152 -6.82 -10.18 20.51
CA LEU A 152 -6.54 -8.92 21.18
C LEU A 152 -7.67 -8.50 22.13
N GLU A 153 -8.93 -8.67 21.75
CA GLU A 153 -10.08 -8.41 22.63
C GLU A 153 -10.05 -9.27 23.90
N VAL A 154 -9.67 -10.54 23.77
CA VAL A 154 -9.52 -11.44 24.94
C VAL A 154 -8.38 -10.96 25.85
N CYS A 155 -7.23 -10.59 25.30
CA CYS A 155 -6.11 -10.05 26.06
C CYS A 155 -6.47 -8.73 26.77
N LEU A 156 -7.18 -7.83 26.07
CA LEU A 156 -7.63 -6.56 26.61
C LEU A 156 -8.56 -6.78 27.81
N ARG A 157 -9.59 -7.63 27.67
CA ARG A 157 -10.49 -7.97 28.78
C ARG A 157 -9.75 -8.56 29.99
N LYS A 158 -8.72 -9.38 29.76
CA LYS A 158 -7.90 -9.94 30.83
C LYS A 158 -7.15 -8.85 31.60
N VAL A 159 -6.47 -7.95 30.89
CA VAL A 159 -5.71 -6.86 31.51
C VAL A 159 -6.62 -5.88 32.23
N GLU A 160 -7.80 -5.59 31.70
CA GLU A 160 -8.82 -4.77 32.36
C GLU A 160 -9.25 -5.39 33.71
N LEU A 161 -9.57 -6.69 33.72
CA LEU A 161 -9.92 -7.40 34.96
C LEU A 161 -8.77 -7.38 35.99
N GLU A 162 -7.53 -7.57 35.53
CA GLU A 162 -6.34 -7.50 36.39
C GLU A 162 -6.13 -6.09 36.96
N SER A 163 -6.33 -5.06 36.15
CA SER A 163 -6.25 -3.65 36.56
C SER A 163 -7.30 -3.33 37.64
N GLU A 164 -8.55 -3.74 37.45
CA GLU A 164 -9.63 -3.57 38.43
C GLU A 164 -9.34 -4.30 39.75
N ARG A 165 -8.81 -5.53 39.68
CA ARG A 165 -8.42 -6.29 40.88
C ARG A 165 -7.29 -5.58 41.62
N CYS A 166 -6.27 -5.11 40.91
CA CYS A 166 -5.16 -4.38 41.51
C CYS A 166 -5.63 -3.07 42.16
N GLN A 167 -6.49 -2.32 41.46
CA GLN A 167 -7.05 -1.08 41.98
C GLN A 167 -7.90 -1.30 43.23
N ARG A 168 -8.73 -2.34 43.28
CA ARG A 168 -9.49 -2.68 44.49
C ARG A 168 -8.58 -3.02 45.65
N ALA A 169 -7.57 -3.86 45.43
CA ALA A 169 -6.60 -4.20 46.47
C ALA A 169 -5.85 -2.96 46.98
N ALA A 170 -5.44 -2.05 46.09
CA ALA A 170 -4.81 -0.79 46.48
C ALA A 170 -5.74 0.06 47.36
N ARG A 171 -7.00 0.23 46.98
CA ARG A 171 -7.99 1.00 47.77
C ARG A 171 -8.26 0.40 49.14
N GLU A 172 -8.36 -0.93 49.25
CA GLU A 172 -8.51 -1.60 50.54
C GLU A 172 -7.30 -1.36 51.44
N LYS A 173 -6.08 -1.41 50.88
CA LYS A 173 -4.85 -1.11 51.62
C LYS A 173 -4.76 0.37 52.01
N GLU A 174 -5.15 1.28 51.13
CA GLU A 174 -5.25 2.71 51.43
C GLU A 174 -6.22 2.97 52.58
N ALA A 175 -7.41 2.35 52.56
CA ALA A 175 -8.39 2.45 53.65
C ALA A 175 -7.82 1.95 54.99
N MET A 176 -7.16 0.79 54.99
CA MET A 176 -6.49 0.26 56.20
C MET A 176 -5.42 1.22 56.74
N VAL A 177 -4.62 1.84 55.85
CA VAL A 177 -3.59 2.82 56.25
C VAL A 177 -4.24 4.07 56.85
N VAL A 178 -5.33 4.58 56.26
CA VAL A 178 -6.08 5.73 56.78
C VAL A 178 -6.67 5.42 58.16
N ASP A 179 -7.29 4.26 58.34
CA ASP A 179 -7.86 3.84 59.63
C ASP A 179 -6.78 3.70 60.71
N LEU A 180 -5.62 3.14 60.36
CA LEU A 180 -4.48 3.05 61.26
C LEU A 180 -3.93 4.43 61.61
N SER A 181 -3.77 5.32 60.62
CA SER A 181 -3.31 6.69 60.83
C SER A 181 -4.22 7.44 61.80
N LYS A 182 -5.54 7.33 61.61
CA LYS A 182 -6.56 7.92 62.50
C LYS A 182 -6.45 7.35 63.92
N SER A 183 -6.23 6.05 64.06
CA SER A 183 -6.06 5.41 65.36
C SER A 183 -4.79 5.90 66.08
N LEU A 184 -3.69 6.07 65.35
CA LEU A 184 -2.44 6.64 65.88
C LEU A 184 -2.60 8.10 66.31
N GLU A 185 -3.31 8.92 65.52
CA GLU A 185 -3.64 10.30 65.89
C GLU A 185 -4.51 10.36 67.14
N GLN A 186 -5.49 9.44 67.29
CA GLN A 186 -6.31 9.37 68.49
C GLN A 186 -5.48 9.03 69.74
N ILE A 187 -4.54 8.08 69.64
CA ILE A 187 -3.64 7.72 70.74
C ILE A 187 -2.72 8.92 71.07
N ARG A 188 -2.16 9.58 70.06
CA ARG A 188 -1.35 10.81 70.25
C ARG A 188 -2.14 11.91 70.95
N GLY A 189 -3.39 12.14 70.53
CA GLY A 189 -4.29 13.11 71.15
C GLY A 189 -4.60 12.76 72.61
N ARG A 190 -4.84 11.47 72.93
CA ARG A 190 -5.04 11.02 74.32
C ARG A 190 -3.79 11.20 75.18
N LEU A 191 -2.61 10.89 74.64
CA LEU A 191 -1.33 11.09 75.34
C LEU A 191 -1.05 12.56 75.60
N ALA A 192 -1.32 13.44 74.64
CA ALA A 192 -1.19 14.89 74.80
C ALA A 192 -2.12 15.45 75.90
N MET A 193 -3.33 14.90 76.05
CA MET A 193 -4.27 15.28 77.11
C MET A 193 -3.88 14.71 78.48
N ALA A 194 -3.29 13.51 78.52
CA ALA A 194 -2.78 12.89 79.75
C ALA A 194 -1.45 13.49 80.24
N SER A 195 -0.65 14.08 79.34
CA SER A 195 0.60 14.79 79.68
C SER A 195 0.39 16.23 80.20
N ASN A 196 -0.85 16.73 80.22
CA ASN A 196 -1.17 18.06 80.75
C ASN A 196 -1.22 18.14 82.29
N GLU A 197 -0.86 17.06 83.02
CA GLU A 197 -0.66 17.11 84.47
C GLU A 197 0.78 17.37 84.91
N VAL A 198 1.75 17.53 84.00
CA VAL A 198 3.08 18.07 84.36
C VAL A 198 3.60 18.96 83.25
N GLN A 199 3.37 20.27 83.41
CA GLN A 199 4.14 21.30 82.72
C GLN A 199 5.62 21.20 83.13
N ASP A 200 6.46 21.63 82.21
CA ASP A 200 7.83 22.13 82.42
C ASP A 200 8.98 21.16 82.12
N ALA A 201 9.48 21.23 80.88
CA ALA A 201 10.91 21.30 80.56
C ALA A 201 11.09 21.44 79.04
N GLU A 202 11.51 22.63 78.64
CA GLU A 202 12.01 22.97 77.31
C GLU A 202 13.18 22.04 76.88
N SER A 203 13.20 21.65 75.61
CA SER A 203 14.43 21.26 74.89
C SER A 203 14.12 21.28 73.40
N PHE A 204 14.24 22.42 72.72
CA PHE A 204 15.49 22.86 72.08
C PHE A 204 16.27 21.70 71.41
N CYS A 205 16.09 21.58 70.10
CA CYS A 205 17.10 21.12 69.16
C CYS A 205 16.90 21.86 67.84
N CYS A 206 17.34 23.12 67.83
CA CYS A 206 17.77 23.78 66.61
C CYS A 206 19.11 23.16 66.23
N GLY A 207 19.13 22.43 65.11
CA GLY A 207 20.28 21.68 64.66
C GLY A 207 20.34 21.65 63.14
N THR A 208 20.94 22.71 62.60
CA THR A 208 21.67 22.78 61.33
C THR A 208 20.95 23.22 60.05
N CYS A 209 21.42 24.39 59.62
CA CYS A 209 21.69 24.87 58.26
C CYS A 209 20.51 25.09 57.30
N ASP A 210 20.18 26.37 57.17
CA ASP A 210 20.10 27.08 55.90
C ASP A 210 20.77 26.34 54.74
N ARG A 211 19.96 25.84 53.81
CA ARG A 211 20.25 25.74 52.37
C ARG A 211 18.96 25.49 51.60
N GLU A 212 18.02 26.41 51.76
CA GLU A 212 16.94 26.63 50.80
C GLU A 212 17.41 27.59 49.70
N GLN A 213 18.41 27.16 48.95
CA GLN A 213 18.82 27.72 47.66
C GLN A 213 19.72 26.66 47.03
N ASP A 214 19.11 25.80 46.19
CA ASP A 214 19.67 25.15 44.98
C ASP A 214 18.89 23.85 44.59
N ARG A 215 17.57 23.79 44.82
CA ARG A 215 16.75 22.62 44.43
C ARG A 215 16.25 22.66 42.97
N GLU A 216 16.88 23.46 42.10
CA GLU A 216 16.57 23.50 40.67
C GLU A 216 17.67 22.89 39.78
N SER A 217 18.80 22.47 40.34
CA SER A 217 19.96 21.98 39.57
C SER A 217 20.26 20.48 39.74
N GLN A 218 19.51 19.75 40.58
CA GLN A 218 19.83 18.37 40.97
C GLN A 218 19.44 17.26 39.98
N ASN A 219 18.85 17.56 38.82
CA ASN A 219 18.50 16.52 37.85
C ASN A 219 19.46 16.44 36.63
N ARG A 220 20.63 17.07 36.71
CA ARG A 220 21.65 16.95 35.65
C ARG A 220 22.32 15.58 35.74
N MET A 221 22.01 14.70 34.79
CA MET A 221 22.63 13.37 34.68
C MET A 221 24.16 13.48 34.74
N VAL A 222 24.83 12.78 35.66
CA VAL A 222 26.30 12.84 35.79
C VAL A 222 26.97 11.90 34.78
N CYS A 223 28.08 12.34 34.18
CA CYS A 223 28.87 11.56 33.23
C CYS A 223 29.37 10.26 33.86
N LYS A 224 29.07 9.13 33.24
CA LYS A 224 29.45 7.79 33.72
C LYS A 224 30.92 7.42 33.48
N GLY A 225 31.63 8.18 32.66
CA GLY A 225 33.09 8.00 32.46
C GLY A 225 33.93 8.57 33.60
N CYS A 226 33.68 9.82 34.00
CA CYS A 226 34.48 10.53 35.01
C CYS A 226 33.76 10.81 36.33
N ASN A 227 32.46 10.49 36.45
CA ASN A 227 31.59 10.70 37.62
C ASN A 227 31.64 12.11 38.25
N SER A 228 32.08 13.12 37.50
CA SER A 228 32.35 14.47 38.03
C SER A 228 31.67 15.59 37.26
N ARG A 229 31.52 15.45 35.94
CA ARG A 229 30.90 16.47 35.06
C ARG A 229 29.49 16.05 34.67
N SER A 230 28.66 17.01 34.26
CA SER A 230 27.35 16.69 33.69
C SER A 230 27.49 15.95 32.36
N SER A 231 26.59 14.99 32.12
CA SER A 231 26.42 14.35 30.83
C SER A 231 25.82 15.35 29.85
N CYS A 232 26.48 15.52 28.72
CA CYS A 232 26.02 16.36 27.62
C CYS A 232 26.10 15.63 26.27
N ILE A 233 26.52 14.37 26.24
CA ILE A 233 26.74 13.62 25.01
C ILE A 233 25.81 12.40 24.92
N ILE A 234 25.07 12.30 23.82
CA ILE A 234 24.25 11.15 23.42
C ILE A 234 25.07 10.21 22.53
N PHE A 235 25.01 8.91 22.81
CA PHE A 235 25.64 7.86 22.00
C PHE A 235 24.66 7.27 20.99
N LEU A 236 25.01 7.20 19.71
CA LEU A 236 24.24 6.51 18.67
C LEU A 236 24.84 5.13 18.37
N PRO A 237 24.00 4.09 18.15
CA PRO A 237 22.54 4.15 17.96
C PRO A 237 21.70 4.10 19.26
N CYS A 238 22.30 3.84 20.41
CA CYS A 238 21.56 3.51 21.64
C CYS A 238 20.83 4.68 22.34
N ARG A 239 21.05 5.92 21.90
CA ARG A 239 20.46 7.18 22.41
C ARG A 239 20.64 7.47 23.90
N HIS A 240 21.59 6.82 24.58
CA HIS A 240 21.87 7.10 25.98
C HIS A 240 22.70 8.38 26.16
N LEU A 241 22.20 9.30 26.98
CA LEU A 241 22.92 10.48 27.47
C LEU A 241 23.74 10.09 28.71
N CYS A 242 25.04 9.88 28.55
CA CYS A 242 25.83 9.26 29.62
C CYS A 242 27.31 9.68 29.71
N SER A 243 27.81 10.55 28.83
CA SER A 243 29.17 11.10 28.94
C SER A 243 29.20 12.62 28.83
N CYS A 244 30.28 13.21 29.35
CA CYS A 244 30.63 14.61 29.12
C CYS A 244 31.53 14.75 27.88
N LYS A 245 31.63 15.97 27.35
CA LYS A 245 32.44 16.30 26.16
C LYS A 245 33.89 15.78 26.22
N SER A 246 34.54 15.84 27.38
CA SER A 246 35.91 15.34 27.51
C SER A 246 36.02 13.82 27.58
N CYS A 247 34.98 13.12 28.05
CA CYS A 247 34.98 11.67 28.08
C CYS A 247 34.60 11.05 26.73
N ASP A 248 33.85 11.76 25.88
CA ASP A 248 33.40 11.24 24.58
C ASP A 248 34.56 10.74 23.70
N ALA A 249 35.65 11.50 23.61
CA ALA A 249 36.81 11.15 22.79
C ALA A 249 37.46 9.80 23.17
N PHE A 250 37.34 9.37 24.43
CA PHE A 250 37.96 8.14 24.94
C PHE A 250 36.99 6.96 25.02
N LEU A 251 35.70 7.17 24.71
CA LEU A 251 34.67 6.14 24.81
C LEU A 251 34.31 5.63 23.40
N GLY A 252 34.70 4.38 23.10
CA GLY A 252 34.31 3.65 21.88
C GLY A 252 32.98 2.89 22.00
N SER A 253 32.39 2.86 23.20
CA SER A 253 31.11 2.18 23.48
C SER A 253 30.33 2.91 24.56
N CYS A 254 29.01 2.78 24.56
CA CYS A 254 28.12 3.37 25.55
C CYS A 254 28.35 2.77 26.96
N PRO A 255 28.67 3.58 27.99
CA PRO A 255 28.81 3.11 29.37
C PRO A 255 27.56 2.47 30.00
N VAL A 256 26.37 2.73 29.44
CA VAL A 256 25.08 2.25 29.98
C VAL A 256 24.72 0.87 29.42
N CYS A 257 24.72 0.73 28.10
CA CYS A 257 24.23 -0.47 27.41
C CYS A 257 25.31 -1.23 26.63
N LYS A 258 26.56 -0.74 26.65
CA LYS A 258 27.72 -1.33 25.98
C LYS A 258 27.64 -1.41 24.45
N SER A 259 26.65 -0.78 23.82
CA SER A 259 26.60 -0.63 22.35
C SER A 259 27.83 0.13 21.82
N VAL A 260 28.36 -0.30 20.68
CA VAL A 260 29.47 0.38 19.99
C VAL A 260 29.04 1.79 19.59
N LYS A 261 29.95 2.77 19.75
CA LYS A 261 29.70 4.16 19.39
C LYS A 261 29.97 4.37 17.90
N GLU A 262 28.91 4.60 17.13
CA GLU A 262 29.02 4.94 15.70
C GLU A 262 29.09 6.47 15.49
N ALA A 263 28.34 7.22 16.31
CA ALA A 263 28.35 8.67 16.33
C ALA A 263 27.97 9.19 17.73
N SER A 264 28.32 10.45 18.01
CA SER A 264 27.96 11.16 19.23
C SER A 264 27.38 12.54 18.93
N MET A 265 26.49 13.03 19.80
CA MET A 265 25.86 14.35 19.66
C MET A 265 25.85 15.09 21.00
N GLU A 266 26.22 16.37 20.98
CA GLU A 266 26.20 17.25 22.16
C GLU A 266 24.81 17.87 22.34
N VAL A 267 24.32 17.87 23.59
CA VAL A 267 23.04 18.43 24.01
C VAL A 267 23.31 19.61 24.94
N PHE A 268 22.67 20.74 24.62
CA PHE A 268 22.70 21.95 25.44
C PHE A 268 21.38 22.04 26.22
N TRP A 269 21.48 22.25 27.53
CA TRP A 269 20.33 22.50 28.40
C TRP A 269 20.02 24.00 28.35
N VAL A 270 18.89 24.39 27.76
CA VAL A 270 18.35 25.76 27.75
C VAL A 270 17.27 25.88 28.82
#